data_AF-A0A965JLM0-F1
#
_entry.id   AF-A0A965JLM0-F1
#
_cell.length_a   1.000
_cell.length_b   1.000
_cell.length_c   1.000
_cell.angle_alpha   90.00
_cell.angle_beta   90.00
_cell.angle_gamma   90.00
#
_symmetry.space_group_name_H-M   'P 1'
#
loop_
_entity.id
_entity.type
_entity.pdbx_description
1 polymer ?
#
loop_
_entity_poly.entity_id
_entity_poly.type
_entity_poly.pdbx_seq_one_letter_code
_entity_poly.pdbx_strand_id
1 'polypeptide(L)' 'GLFSLLNVVRAGQVHLFYRARLCDVQFAPGPETIEVRLFAESEIPWNDLAFRTVRATLEHFYEDRRRGSFGLHCGDI' A
#
# COMPACT_ATOMS: atom_id res chain seq x y z
N GLY A 1 -10.34 -0.09 -7.35
CA GLY A 1 -9.74 0.20 -8.68
C GLY A 1 -8.24 0.34 -8.54
N LEU A 2 -7.51 0.37 -9.66
CA LEU A 2 -6.06 0.67 -9.67
C LEU A 2 -5.82 2.03 -9.00
N PHE A 3 -4.82 2.10 -8.13
CA PHE A 3 -4.57 3.27 -7.29
C PHE A 3 -3.17 3.85 -7.50
N SER A 4 -2.14 3.00 -7.57
CA SER A 4 -0.79 3.45 -7.93
C SER A 4 -0.10 2.49 -8.90
N LEU A 5 0.73 3.05 -9.76
CA LEU A 5 1.63 2.35 -10.67
C LEU A 5 3.03 2.94 -10.49
N LEU A 6 3.94 2.14 -9.94
CA LEU A 6 5.29 2.60 -9.60
C LEU A 6 6.33 1.77 -10.36
N ASN A 7 7.14 2.43 -11.17
CA ASN A 7 8.25 1.78 -11.87
C ASN A 7 9.43 1.65 -10.91
N VAL A 8 9.87 0.43 -10.63
CA VAL A 8 11.07 0.15 -9.85
C VAL A 8 12.21 -0.09 -10.83
N VAL A 9 12.77 1.02 -11.35
CA VAL A 9 13.64 1.01 -12.53
C VAL A 9 14.87 0.12 -12.32
N ARG A 10 15.46 0.18 -11.12
CA ARG A 10 16.66 -0.60 -10.78
C ARG A 10 16.41 -2.11 -10.74
N ALA A 11 15.17 -2.52 -10.48
CA ALA A 11 14.78 -3.93 -10.43
C ALA A 11 14.16 -4.41 -11.75
N GLY A 12 13.91 -3.51 -12.71
CA GLY A 12 13.22 -3.84 -13.95
C GLY A 12 11.76 -4.28 -13.74
N GLN A 13 11.09 -3.72 -12.72
CA GLN A 13 9.75 -4.13 -12.30
C GLN A 13 8.77 -2.96 -12.32
N VAL A 14 7.48 -3.28 -12.47
CA VAL A 14 6.37 -2.33 -12.30
C VAL A 14 5.47 -2.85 -11.19
N HIS A 15 5.28 -2.05 -10.13
CA HIS A 15 4.42 -2.40 -9.01
C HIS A 15 3.06 -1.72 -9.18
N LEU A 16 2.00 -2.52 -9.22
CA LEU A 16 0.62 -2.05 -9.34
C LEU A 16 -0.12 -2.30 -8.02
N PHE A 17 -0.73 -1.25 -7.46
CA PHE A 17 -1.52 -1.36 -6.24
C PHE A 17 -2.97 -1.01 -6.49
N TYR A 18 -3.86 -1.80 -5.88
CA TYR A 18 -5.30 -1.64 -5.99
C TYR A 18 -5.91 -1.35 -4.63
N ARG A 19 -6.86 -0.42 -4.59
CA ARG A 19 -7.73 -0.26 -3.43
C ARG A 19 -8.75 -1.39 -3.39
N ALA A 20 -8.73 -2.13 -2.29
CA ALA A 20 -9.68 -3.21 -2.00
C ALA A 20 -10.53 -2.85 -0.78
N ARG A 21 -11.71 -3.45 -0.71
CA ARG A 21 -12.56 -3.43 0.49
C ARG A 21 -12.44 -4.80 1.14
N LEU A 22 -12.06 -4.82 2.42
CA LEU A 22 -12.10 -6.05 3.21
C LEU A 22 -13.55 -6.50 3.40
N CYS A 23 -13.88 -7.73 3.02
CA CYS A 23 -15.25 -8.25 3.06
C CYS A 23 -15.62 -8.88 4.41
N ASP A 24 -14.63 -9.38 5.16
CA ASP A 24 -14.80 -10.00 6.47
C ASP A 24 -13.58 -9.66 7.34
N VAL A 25 -13.80 -9.49 8.64
CA VAL A 25 -12.78 -9.23 9.66
C VAL A 25 -12.14 -10.51 10.20
N GLN A 26 -12.64 -11.69 9.81
CA GLN A 26 -12.02 -12.97 10.11
C GLN A 26 -10.91 -13.27 9.08
N PHE A 27 -9.65 -13.09 9.48
CA PHE A 27 -8.47 -13.42 8.67
C PHE A 27 -7.35 -13.98 9.54
N ALA A 28 -6.49 -14.79 8.93
CA ALA A 28 -5.36 -15.45 9.59
C ALA A 28 -4.12 -15.39 8.68
N PRO A 29 -2.90 -15.41 9.26
CA PRO A 29 -1.68 -15.43 8.45
C PRO A 29 -1.59 -16.72 7.63
N GLY A 30 -1.19 -16.59 6.36
CA GLY A 30 -0.90 -17.73 5.47
C GLY A 30 0.55 -18.21 5.61
N PRO A 31 0.98 -19.21 4.81
CA PRO A 31 2.32 -19.80 4.91
C PRO A 31 3.50 -18.82 4.74
N GLU A 32 3.28 -17.72 4.02
CA GLU A 32 4.28 -16.68 3.76
C GLU A 32 4.22 -15.51 4.75
N THR A 33 3.29 -15.55 5.71
CA THR A 33 3.00 -14.44 6.62
C THR A 33 3.21 -14.89 8.07
N ILE A 34 4.01 -14.13 8.83
CA ILE A 34 4.24 -14.41 10.25
C ILE A 34 3.08 -13.86 11.09
N GLU A 35 2.68 -12.62 10.82
CA GLU A 35 1.63 -11.90 11.56
C GLU A 35 0.80 -11.06 10.60
N VAL A 36 -0.49 -10.93 10.87
CA VAL A 36 -1.41 -10.04 10.16
C VAL A 36 -2.32 -9.33 11.16
N ARG A 37 -2.45 -8.01 10.98
CA ARG A 37 -3.39 -7.18 11.75
C ARG A 37 -3.81 -5.95 10.95
N LEU A 38 -4.88 -5.31 11.41
CA LEU A 38 -5.30 -4.00 10.90
C LEU A 38 -4.55 -2.90 11.63
N PHE A 39 -4.28 -1.79 10.92
CA PHE A 39 -3.54 -0.65 11.43
C PHE A 39 -4.31 0.65 11.19
N ALA A 40 -4.36 1.53 12.19
CA ALA A 40 -4.62 2.94 11.95
C ALA A 40 -3.39 3.63 11.34
N GLU A 41 -3.58 4.80 10.72
CA GLU A 41 -2.50 5.58 10.08
C GLU A 41 -1.30 5.82 11.02
N SER A 42 -1.60 6.17 12.28
CA SER A 42 -0.61 6.45 13.32
C SER A 42 0.13 5.20 13.83
N GLU A 43 -0.40 4.01 13.56
CA GLU A 43 0.16 2.74 14.02
C GLU A 43 1.00 2.04 12.95
N ILE A 44 0.98 2.55 11.71
CA ILE A 44 1.78 1.98 10.62
C ILE A 44 3.27 2.07 11.00
N PRO A 45 4.02 0.95 10.96
CA PRO A 45 5.44 0.94 11.24
C PRO A 45 6.21 1.45 10.02
N TRP A 46 6.11 2.75 9.73
CA TRP A 46 6.63 3.35 8.50
C TRP A 46 8.10 2.99 8.23
N ASN A 47 8.92 3.00 9.28
CA ASN A 47 10.36 2.71 9.21
C ASN A 47 10.68 1.23 8.96
N ASP A 48 9.75 0.32 9.24
CA ASP A 48 9.95 -1.13 9.08
C ASP A 48 9.29 -1.67 7.80
N LEU A 49 8.64 -0.81 7.00
CA LEU A 49 8.09 -1.20 5.70
C LEU A 49 9.22 -1.65 4.77
N ALA A 50 9.18 -2.93 4.38
CA ALA A 50 10.22 -3.56 3.57
C ALA A 50 10.42 -2.92 2.17
N PHE A 51 9.34 -2.40 1.57
CA PHE A 51 9.37 -1.87 0.20
C PHE A 51 9.03 -0.39 0.14
N ARG A 52 9.89 0.40 -0.52
CA ARG A 52 9.67 1.84 -0.77
C ARG A 52 8.38 2.11 -1.55
N THR A 53 8.01 1.25 -2.48
CA THR A 53 6.75 1.37 -3.25
C THR A 53 5.51 1.25 -2.36
N VAL A 54 5.56 0.43 -1.31
CA VAL A 54 4.45 0.28 -0.36
C VAL A 54 4.32 1.55 0.46
N ARG A 55 5.45 2.09 0.97
CA ARG A 55 5.47 3.38 1.68
C ARG A 55 4.88 4.50 0.82
N ALA A 56 5.40 4.71 -0.39
CA ALA A 56 4.92 5.76 -1.29
C ALA A 56 3.42 5.63 -1.61
N THR A 57 2.95 4.40 -1.83
CA THR A 57 1.53 4.13 -2.06
C THR A 57 0.67 4.47 -0.85
N LEU A 58 1.11 4.13 0.36
CA LEU A 58 0.37 4.46 1.58
C LEU A 58 0.36 5.97 1.85
N GLU A 59 1.48 6.68 1.59
CA GLU A 59 1.55 8.14 1.69
C GLU A 59 0.51 8.81 0.76
N HIS A 60 0.48 8.43 -0.52
CA HIS A 60 -0.55 8.89 -1.45
C HIS A 60 -1.97 8.55 -1.00
N PHE A 61 -2.18 7.35 -0.45
CA PHE A 61 -3.50 6.94 0.05
C PHE A 61 -4.01 7.86 1.17
N TYR A 62 -3.16 8.22 2.12
CA TYR A 62 -3.56 9.09 3.23
C TYR A 62 -3.66 10.57 2.82
N GLU A 63 -2.89 11.03 1.85
CA GLU A 63 -3.07 12.35 1.24
C GLU A 63 -4.43 12.46 0.53
N ASP A 64 -4.77 11.48 -0.32
CA ASP A 64 -6.03 11.44 -1.04
C ASP A 64 -7.22 11.28 -0.09
N ARG A 65 -7.07 10.46 0.96
CA ARG A 65 -8.08 10.31 2.02
C ARG A 65 -8.36 11.64 2.71
N ARG A 66 -7.33 12.44 3.03
CA ARG A 66 -7.49 13.78 3.61
C ARG A 66 -8.16 14.76 2.66
N ARG A 67 -7.90 14.64 1.35
CA ARG A 67 -8.55 15.44 0.29
C ARG A 67 -9.99 15.00 0.02
N GLY A 68 -10.37 13.79 0.40
CA GLY A 68 -11.70 13.21 0.15
C GLY A 68 -11.90 12.68 -1.27
N SER A 69 -10.86 12.65 -2.08
CA SER A 69 -10.90 12.19 -3.48
C SER A 69 -9.68 11.35 -3.78
N PHE A 70 -9.87 10.20 -4.43
CA PHE A 70 -8.79 9.29 -4.78
C PHE A 70 -8.48 9.34 -6.28
N GLY A 71 -7.23 9.62 -6.63
CA GLY A 71 -6.70 9.61 -8.00
C GLY A 71 -5.85 8.37 -8.31
N LEU A 72 -5.42 8.26 -9.57
CA LEU A 72 -4.35 7.34 -9.97
C LEU A 72 -3.01 8.04 -9.81
N HIS A 73 -2.06 7.40 -9.12
CA HIS A 73 -0.71 7.90 -8.91
C HIS A 73 0.29 7.09 -9.74
N CYS A 74 1.05 7.76 -10.61
CA CYS A 74 2.09 7.13 -11.42
C CYS A 74 3.44 7.76 -11.10
N GLY A 75 4.50 6.96 -10.99
CA GLY A 75 5.84 7.48 -10.71
C GLY A 75 6.95 6.43 -10.78
N ASP A 76 8.18 6.89 -10.55
CA ASP A 76 9.38 6.05 -10.59
C ASP A 76 10.04 6.01 -9.19
N ILE A 77 10.63 4.85 -8.84
CA ILE A 77 11.40 4.59 -7.62
C ILE A 77 12.77 3.99 -7.94
#